data_AF-A0A971K8K6-F1
#
_entry.id   AF-A0A971K8K6-F1
#
_cell.length_a   1.000
_cell.length_b   1.000
_cell.length_c   1.000
_cell.angle_alpha   90.00
_cell.angle_beta   90.00
_cell.angle_gamma   90.00
#
_symmetry.space_group_name_H-M   'P 1'
#
loop_
_entity.id
_entity.type
_entity.pdbx_description
1 polymer ?
#
loop_
_entity_poly.entity_id
_entity_poly.type
_entity_poly.pdbx_seq_one_letter_code
_entity_poly.pdbx_strand_id
1 'polypeptide(L)' 'MSKRIMVPSEVFSRVSGYYRPVNQWNRGKREEFSQRLCADVVKLQGDLSLLLAEAEKITA' A
#
# COMPACT_ATOMS: atom_id res chain seq x y z
N MET A 1 -27.36 20.88 -27.78
CA MET A 1 -26.90 19.67 -27.04
C MET A 1 -26.32 20.13 -25.71
N SER A 2 -26.82 19.61 -24.59
CA SER A 2 -26.29 19.95 -23.26
C SER A 2 -24.92 19.26 -23.07
N LYS A 3 -23.92 20.04 -22.66
CA LYS A 3 -22.54 19.57 -22.50
C LYS A 3 -22.43 18.80 -21.18
N ARG A 4 -22.01 17.53 -21.21
CA ARG A 4 -21.73 16.77 -19.98
C ARG A 4 -20.49 17.35 -19.29
N ILE A 5 -20.59 17.61 -17.99
CA ILE A 5 -19.47 17.98 -17.14
C ILE A 5 -19.03 16.71 -16.41
N MET A 6 -17.78 16.29 -16.63
CA MET A 6 -17.15 15.24 -15.83
C MET A 6 -16.10 15.90 -14.92
N VAL A 7 -16.18 15.59 -13.64
CA VAL A 7 -15.20 16.01 -12.64
C VAL A 7 -14.29 14.82 -12.34
N PRO A 8 -12.96 14.96 -12.45
CA PRO A 8 -12.04 13.89 -12.13
C PRO A 8 -12.04 13.61 -10.62
N SER A 9 -11.97 12.34 -10.24
CA SER A 9 -11.83 11.96 -8.83
C SER A 9 -10.47 12.36 -8.29
N GLU A 10 -10.46 13.00 -7.11
CA GLU A 10 -9.22 13.27 -6.40
C GLU A 10 -8.70 12.00 -5.72
N VAL A 11 -7.42 11.69 -5.94
CA VAL A 11 -6.76 10.53 -5.34
C VAL A 11 -5.88 11.00 -4.20
N PHE A 12 -6.09 10.44 -3.02
CA PHE A 12 -5.32 10.71 -1.82
C PHE A 12 -4.49 9.50 -1.43
N SER A 13 -3.32 9.76 -0.85
CA SER A 13 -2.47 8.71 -0.29
C SER A 13 -1.78 9.19 0.99
N ARG A 14 -1.39 8.23 1.85
CA ARG A 14 -0.86 8.50 3.18
C ARG A 14 0.63 8.83 3.14
N VAL A 15 0.96 9.99 3.70
CA VAL A 15 2.29 10.58 3.81
C VAL A 15 2.61 10.77 5.29
N SER A 16 3.51 9.93 5.83
CA SER A 16 4.07 10.05 7.20
C SER A 16 3.09 10.49 8.29
N GLY A 17 1.87 9.94 8.29
CA GLY A 17 0.86 10.22 9.31
C GLY A 17 -0.42 10.89 8.83
N TYR A 18 -0.43 11.57 7.68
CA TYR A 18 -1.61 12.29 7.15
C TYR A 18 -1.87 11.97 5.66
N TYR A 19 -3.05 12.34 5.15
CA TYR A 19 -3.40 12.15 3.73
C TYR A 19 -3.09 13.40 2.91
N ARG A 20 -2.50 13.22 1.72
CA ARG A 20 -2.20 14.30 0.77
C ARG A 20 -2.68 13.92 -0.64
N PRO A 21 -3.25 14.87 -1.41
CA PRO A 21 -3.58 14.64 -2.82
C PRO A 21 -2.34 14.21 -3.61
N VAL A 22 -2.46 13.13 -4.39
CA VAL A 22 -1.36 12.56 -5.18
C VAL A 22 -0.90 13.51 -6.28
N ASN A 23 -1.82 14.29 -6.86
CA ASN A 23 -1.51 15.31 -7.86
C ASN A 23 -0.63 16.45 -7.32
N GLN A 24 -0.55 16.64 -6.00
CA GLN A 24 0.28 17.66 -5.35
C GLN A 24 1.65 17.15 -4.90
N TRP A 25 2.07 15.96 -5.31
CA TRP A 25 3.36 15.39 -4.91
C TRP A 25 4.53 16.03 -5.66
N ASN A 26 5.56 16.45 -4.92
CA ASN A 26 6.80 16.91 -5.50
C ASN A 26 7.64 15.74 -6.07
N ARG A 27 8.77 16.04 -6.72
CA ARG A 27 9.64 15.00 -7.31
C ARG A 27 10.17 14.01 -6.26
N GLY A 28 10.64 14.51 -5.11
CA GLY A 28 11.20 13.66 -4.06
C GLY A 28 10.18 12.71 -3.43
N LYS A 29 8.93 13.16 -3.25
CA LYS A 29 7.87 12.31 -2.70
C LYS A 29 7.45 11.20 -3.67
N ARG A 30 7.45 11.47 -4.98
CA ARG A 30 7.20 10.45 -6.01
C ARG A 30 8.29 9.38 -5.99
N GLU A 31 9.55 9.78 -5.85
CA GLU A 31 10.70 8.86 -5.73
C GLU A 31 10.67 8.05 -4.43
N GLU A 32 10.33 8.66 -3.29
CA GLU A 32 10.15 7.90 -2.05
C GLU A 32 9.00 6.89 -2.18
N PHE A 33 7.89 7.27 -2.82
CA PHE A 33 6.74 6.38 -2.96
C PHE A 33 7.03 5.20 -3.90
N SER A 34 7.82 5.37 -4.96
CA SER A 34 8.19 4.27 -5.87
C SER A 34 9.06 3.20 -5.20
N GLN A 35 9.74 3.55 -4.12
CA GLN A 35 10.57 2.64 -3.32
C GLN A 35 9.78 1.88 -2.24
N ARG A 36 8.48 2.20 -2.06
CA ARG A 36 7.62 1.48 -1.09
C ARG A 36 7.30 0.08 -1.59
N LEU A 37 7.37 -0.89 -0.68
CA LEU A 37 6.96 -2.26 -0.94
C LEU A 37 5.53 -2.49 -0.44
N CYS A 38 4.68 -3.07 -1.30
CA CYS A 38 3.39 -3.58 -0.88
C CYS A 38 3.58 -4.95 -0.24
N ALA A 39 3.09 -5.10 1.00
CA ALA A 39 3.02 -6.40 1.63
C ALA A 39 1.93 -7.25 0.94
N ASP A 40 2.33 -8.39 0.39
CA ASP A 40 1.37 -9.40 -0.06
C ASP A 40 0.92 -10.19 1.18
N VAL A 41 -0.19 -9.74 1.75
CA VAL A 41 -0.76 -10.33 2.97
C VAL A 41 -1.09 -11.82 2.81
N VAL A 42 -1.40 -12.28 1.59
CA VAL A 42 -1.73 -13.68 1.33
C VAL A 42 -0.48 -14.56 1.45
N LYS A 43 0.64 -14.11 0.86
CA LYS A 43 1.92 -14.83 0.99
C LYS A 43 2.42 -14.84 2.43
N LEU A 44 2.32 -13.71 3.11
CA LEU A 44 2.75 -13.58 4.51
C LEU A 44 1.96 -14.50 5.46
N GLN A 45 0.67 -14.70 5.22
CA GLN A 45 -0.13 -15.64 6.04
C GLN A 45 0.30 -17.10 5.83
N GLY A 46 0.59 -17.49 4.59
CA GLY A 46 1.11 -18.82 4.28
C GLY A 46 2.45 -19.07 4.96
N ASP A 47 3.40 -18.17 4.78
CA ASP A 47 4.75 -18.29 5.35
C ASP A 47 4.72 -18.29 6.89
N LEU A 48 3.87 -17.48 7.52
CA LEU A 48 3.74 -17.45 8.98
C LEU A 48 3.13 -18.76 9.52
N SER A 49 2.14 -19.33 8.84
CA SER A 49 1.54 -20.60 9.26
C SER A 49 2.53 -21.77 9.20
N LEU A 50 3.43 -21.77 8.21
CA LEU A 50 4.50 -22.76 8.08
C LEU A 50 5.56 -22.61 9.18
N LEU A 51 5.99 -21.38 9.46
CA LEU A 51 6.94 -21.08 10.54
C LEU A 51 6.39 -21.46 11.93
N LEU A 52 5.10 -21.21 12.18
CA LEU A 52 4.44 -21.59 13.43
C LEU A 52 4.37 -23.13 13.56
N ALA A 53 4.01 -23.83 12.49
CA ALA A 53 3.96 -25.29 12.47
C ALA A 53 5.36 -25.94 12.64
N GLU A 54 6.43 -25.29 12.18
CA GLU A 54 7.81 -25.74 12.43
C GLU A 54 8.24 -25.47 13.88
N ALA A 55 7.91 -24.30 14.43
CA ALA A 55 8.20 -23.97 15.82
C ALA A 55 7.55 -24.95 16.81
N GLU A 56 6.29 -25.33 16.56
CA GLU A 56 5.56 -26.30 17.39
C GLU A 56 6.23 -27.68 17.44
N LYS A 57 6.86 -28.12 16.34
CA LYS A 57 7.57 -29.42 16.27
C LYS A 57 8.88 -29.44 17.06
N ILE A 58 9.49 -28.29 17.33
CA ILE A 58 10.76 -28.18 18.06
C ILE A 58 10.51 -28.14 19.57
N THR A 59 9.35 -27.63 19.99
CA THR A 59 8.94 -27.54 21.40
C THR A 59 8.24 -28.78 21.94
N ALA A 60 7.89 -29.74 21.08
CA ALA A 60 7.27 -31.02 21.44
C ALA A 60 8.32 -32.14 21.55
#